data_AF-A0A660QQ97-F1
#
_entry.id   AF-A0A660QQ97-F1
#
_cell.length_a   1.000
_cell.length_b   1.000
_cell.length_c   1.000
_cell.angle_alpha   90.00
_cell.angle_beta   90.00
_cell.angle_gamma   90.00
#
_symmetry.space_group_name_H-M   'P 1'
#
loop_
_entity.id
_entity.type
_entity.pdbx_description
1 polymer ?
#
loop_
_entity_poly.entity_id
_entity_poly.type
_entity_poly.pdbx_seq_one_letter_code
_entity_poly.pdbx_strand_id
1 'polypeptide(L)'
;ALLVPTFLRLYWWRFNGSGYAIGTLVGLAGALIQRALFPDLNELYQFILAMGIGLIGSVAGTLFTKPTDPEVLENFYMKTRPFGVWGHLKRMLSEEEQHKMTQEHVFDLVSVPFALLWQTCMFLAPMLFLIHNWIGFSWTLGLFFVGWAGVHFFWYRKLPADNFYDD
;
A
#
# COMPACT_ATOMS: atom_id res chain seq x y z
N ALA A 1 -2.10 14.45 0.60
CA ALA A 1 -1.15 14.69 -0.51
C ALA A 1 -0.15 13.53 -0.71
N LEU A 2 0.55 13.06 0.34
CA LEU A 2 1.62 12.05 0.19
C LEU A 2 1.17 10.62 -0.12
N LEU A 3 -0.07 10.26 0.21
CA LEU A 3 -0.59 8.91 0.04
C LEU A 3 -0.47 8.46 -1.42
N VAL A 4 -0.97 9.28 -2.35
CA VAL A 4 -1.07 8.89 -3.77
C VAL A 4 0.30 8.60 -4.41
N PRO A 5 1.30 9.48 -4.31
CA PRO A 5 2.66 9.20 -4.78
C PRO A 5 3.28 7.93 -4.18
N THR A 6 3.05 7.67 -2.88
CA THR A 6 3.60 6.49 -2.19
C THR A 6 2.97 5.19 -2.67
N PHE A 7 1.70 5.20 -3.05
CA PHE A 7 1.07 4.04 -3.68
C PHE A 7 1.54 3.88 -5.13
N LEU A 8 1.47 4.94 -5.95
CA LEU A 8 1.81 4.87 -7.37
C LEU A 8 3.23 4.36 -7.64
N ARG A 9 4.21 4.72 -6.80
CA ARG A 9 5.61 4.28 -6.97
C ARG A 9 5.78 2.77 -6.94
N LEU A 10 4.91 2.05 -6.24
CA LEU A 10 4.97 0.60 -6.13
C LEU A 10 4.14 -0.06 -7.23
N TYR A 11 2.96 0.47 -7.56
CA TYR A 11 2.03 -0.18 -8.48
C TYR A 11 2.25 0.15 -9.97
N TRP A 12 2.92 1.27 -10.29
CA TRP A 12 3.07 1.76 -11.66
C TRP A 12 4.53 1.98 -12.04
N TRP A 13 5.04 1.15 -12.97
CA TRP A 13 6.42 1.16 -13.43
C TRP A 13 6.92 2.51 -13.99
N ARG A 14 6.01 3.32 -14.54
CA ARG A 14 6.37 4.60 -15.16
C ARG A 14 6.48 5.74 -14.13
N PHE A 15 6.07 5.51 -12.89
CA PHE A 15 6.09 6.54 -11.87
C PHE A 15 7.52 6.93 -11.49
N ASN A 16 7.83 8.22 -11.62
CA ASN A 16 9.18 8.75 -11.42
C ASN A 16 9.23 9.75 -10.24
N GLY A 17 10.44 10.10 -9.82
CA GLY A 17 10.65 11.03 -8.70
C GLY A 17 10.10 12.44 -8.98
N SER A 18 10.07 12.87 -10.24
CA SER A 18 9.51 14.16 -10.63
C SER A 18 7.98 14.20 -10.49
N GLY A 19 7.28 13.14 -10.88
CA GLY A 19 5.84 12.97 -10.69
C GLY A 19 5.46 12.86 -9.20
N TYR A 20 6.33 12.28 -8.38
CA TYR A 20 6.20 12.31 -6.93
C TYR A 20 6.26 13.75 -6.38
N ALA A 21 7.27 14.52 -6.79
CA ALA A 21 7.44 15.90 -6.33
C ALA A 21 6.31 16.82 -6.81
N ILE A 22 5.99 16.80 -8.11
CA ILE A 22 4.94 17.63 -8.71
C ILE A 22 3.58 17.29 -8.11
N GLY A 23 3.23 16.00 -8.00
CA GLY A 23 1.94 15.63 -7.43
C GLY A 23 1.81 15.93 -5.94
N THR A 24 2.90 15.83 -5.19
CA THR A 24 2.92 16.25 -3.77
C THR A 24 2.71 17.77 -3.65
N LEU A 25 3.42 18.56 -4.47
CA LEU A 25 3.29 20.02 -4.48
C LEU A 25 1.89 20.47 -4.92
N VAL A 26 1.36 19.90 -6.01
CA VAL A 26 0.01 20.21 -6.52
C VAL A 26 -1.07 19.77 -5.52
N GLY A 27 -0.92 18.59 -4.91
CA GLY A 27 -1.86 18.12 -3.89
C GLY A 27 -1.83 18.98 -2.61
N LEU A 28 -0.65 19.46 -2.21
CA LEU A 28 -0.52 20.37 -1.06
C LEU A 28 -1.10 21.75 -1.36
N ALA A 29 -0.77 22.33 -2.52
CA ALA A 29 -1.31 23.62 -2.96
C ALA A 29 -2.84 23.54 -3.11
N GLY A 30 -3.36 22.46 -3.71
CA GLY A 30 -4.79 22.21 -3.84
C GLY A 30 -5.51 22.12 -2.49
N ALA A 31 -4.91 21.44 -1.51
CA ALA A 31 -5.46 21.37 -0.16
C ALA A 31 -5.49 22.74 0.54
N LEU A 32 -4.42 23.54 0.41
CA LEU A 32 -4.36 24.89 0.98
C LEU A 32 -5.38 25.84 0.32
N ILE A 33 -5.49 25.81 -1.01
CA ILE A 33 -6.47 26.62 -1.75
C ILE A 33 -7.90 26.21 -1.39
N GLN A 34 -8.18 24.91 -1.34
CA GLN A 34 -9.50 24.41 -0.94
C GLN A 34 -9.84 24.88 0.48
N ARG A 35 -8.90 24.78 1.43
CA ARG A 35 -9.11 25.22 2.81
C ARG A 35 -9.35 26.72 2.92
N ALA A 36 -8.70 27.52 2.07
CA ALA A 36 -8.87 28.97 2.04
C ALA A 36 -10.21 29.42 1.44
N LEU A 37 -10.68 28.75 0.37
CA LEU A 37 -11.92 29.12 -0.31
C LEU A 37 -13.18 28.56 0.35
N PHE A 38 -13.08 27.35 0.93
CA PHE A 38 -14.23 26.62 1.47
C PHE A 38 -13.86 25.95 2.81
N PRO A 39 -13.66 26.73 3.88
CA PRO A 39 -13.22 26.20 5.17
C PRO A 39 -14.25 25.25 5.81
N ASP A 40 -15.54 25.48 5.57
CA ASP A 40 -16.66 24.74 6.18
C ASP A 40 -17.06 23.46 5.43
N LEU A 41 -16.33 23.09 4.37
CA LEU A 41 -16.57 21.81 3.69
C LEU A 41 -16.32 20.64 4.65
N ASN A 42 -17.16 19.61 4.57
CA ASN A 42 -16.97 18.38 5.34
C ASN A 42 -15.57 17.80 5.08
N GLU A 43 -14.89 17.38 6.14
CA GLU A 43 -13.54 16.83 6.12
C GLU A 43 -13.36 15.69 5.10
N LEU A 44 -14.39 14.86 4.93
CA LEU A 44 -14.41 13.79 3.92
C LEU A 44 -14.25 14.35 2.51
N TYR A 45 -15.00 15.40 2.16
CA TYR A 45 -14.91 16.03 0.84
C TYR A 45 -13.59 16.77 0.67
N GLN A 46 -13.08 17.43 1.71
CA GLN A 46 -11.75 18.06 1.69
C GLN A 46 -10.65 17.03 1.38
N PHE A 47 -10.72 15.87 2.04
CA PHE A 47 -9.79 14.77 1.84
C PHE A 47 -9.87 14.19 0.42
N ILE A 48 -11.07 13.88 -0.06
CA ILE A 48 -11.28 13.32 -1.41
C ILE A 48 -10.78 14.29 -2.49
N LEU A 49 -11.06 15.59 -2.36
CA LEU A 49 -10.59 16.61 -3.30
C LEU A 49 -9.07 16.72 -3.29
N ALA A 50 -8.43 16.82 -2.12
CA ALA A 50 -6.99 16.91 -2.02
C ALA A 50 -6.28 15.66 -2.57
N MET A 51 -6.87 14.48 -2.35
CA MET A 51 -6.38 13.22 -2.90
C MET A 51 -6.53 13.17 -4.43
N GLY A 52 -7.69 13.57 -4.96
CA GLY A 52 -7.94 13.61 -6.40
C GLY A 52 -7.04 14.59 -7.14
N ILE A 53 -6.86 15.80 -6.61
CA ILE A 53 -5.94 16.81 -7.17
C ILE A 53 -4.50 16.31 -7.14
N GLY A 54 -4.08 15.71 -6.01
CA GLY A 54 -2.75 15.10 -5.90
C GLY A 54 -2.54 13.96 -6.89
N LEU A 55 -3.55 13.12 -7.11
CA LEU A 55 -3.51 12.04 -8.10
C LEU A 55 -3.36 12.56 -9.52
N ILE A 56 -4.19 13.53 -9.92
CA ILE A 56 -4.12 14.14 -11.25
C ILE A 56 -2.76 14.81 -11.43
N GLY A 57 -2.28 15.56 -10.43
CA GLY A 57 -0.97 16.20 -10.47
C GLY A 57 0.19 15.19 -10.57
N SER A 58 0.13 14.09 -9.82
CA SER A 58 1.12 13.02 -9.88
C SER A 58 1.14 12.32 -11.24
N VAL A 59 -0.03 11.98 -11.78
CA VAL A 59 -0.14 11.29 -13.07
C VAL A 59 0.30 12.23 -14.21
N ALA A 60 -0.21 13.46 -14.24
CA ALA A 60 0.18 14.44 -15.23
C ALA A 60 1.68 14.75 -15.17
N GLY A 61 2.22 15.01 -13.96
CA GLY A 61 3.64 15.26 -13.75
C GLY A 61 4.52 14.11 -14.24
N THR A 62 4.10 12.87 -14.00
CA THR A 62 4.80 11.66 -14.48
C THR A 62 4.75 11.55 -16.01
N LEU A 63 3.61 11.86 -16.64
CA LEU A 63 3.46 11.74 -18.09
C LEU A 63 4.23 12.83 -18.85
N PHE A 64 4.35 14.03 -18.29
CA PHE A 64 5.10 15.14 -18.90
C PHE A 64 6.61 15.06 -18.68
N THR A 65 7.09 14.20 -17.79
CA THR A 65 8.53 14.04 -17.52
C THR A 65 9.10 12.80 -18.21
N LYS A 66 10.42 12.80 -18.41
CA LYS A 66 11.11 11.68 -19.02
C LYS A 66 10.97 10.43 -18.14
N PRO A 67 10.81 9.23 -18.74
CA PRO A 67 10.87 7.97 -18.01
C PRO A 67 12.18 7.84 -17.23
N THR A 68 12.13 7.17 -16.09
CA THR A 68 13.32 6.79 -15.32
C THR A 68 14.23 5.90 -16.18
N ASP A 69 15.54 6.01 -15.95
CA ASP A 69 16.56 5.16 -16.57
C ASP A 69 16.21 3.66 -16.43
N PRO A 70 16.21 2.88 -17.53
CA PRO A 70 16.00 1.45 -17.50
C PRO A 70 16.87 0.72 -16.47
N GLU A 71 18.15 1.07 -16.33
CA GLU A 71 19.06 0.37 -15.41
C GLU A 71 18.65 0.55 -13.94
N VAL A 72 18.18 1.75 -13.58
CA VAL A 72 17.68 2.03 -12.23
C VAL A 72 16.37 1.28 -11.98
N LEU A 73 15.50 1.21 -12.99
CA LEU A 73 14.21 0.54 -12.90
C LEU A 73 14.37 -0.98 -12.74
N GLU A 74 15.31 -1.57 -13.49
CA GLU A 74 15.68 -2.99 -13.38
C GLU A 74 16.25 -3.32 -12.01
N ASN A 75 17.20 -2.52 -11.53
CA ASN A 75 17.77 -2.68 -10.18
C ASN A 75 16.70 -2.55 -9.08
N PHE A 76 15.78 -1.60 -9.23
CA PHE A 76 14.67 -1.45 -8.28
C PHE A 76 13.74 -2.68 -8.29
N TYR A 77 13.40 -3.18 -9.48
CA TYR A 77 12.54 -4.35 -9.63
C TYR A 77 13.17 -5.62 -9.05
N MET A 78 14.47 -5.86 -9.32
CA MET A 78 15.20 -7.02 -8.81
C MET A 78 15.28 -7.06 -7.27
N LYS A 79 15.43 -5.90 -6.63
CA LYS A 79 15.52 -5.79 -5.17
C LYS A 79 14.16 -5.77 -4.47
N THR A 80 13.19 -5.05 -5.02
CA THR A 80 11.94 -4.74 -4.30
C THR A 80 10.79 -5.68 -4.66
N ARG A 81 10.84 -6.31 -5.85
CA ARG A 81 9.77 -7.20 -6.38
C ARG A 81 8.35 -6.66 -6.11
N PRO A 82 8.06 -5.41 -6.52
CA PRO A 82 6.83 -4.73 -6.12
C PRO A 82 5.58 -5.32 -6.78
N PHE A 83 4.47 -5.23 -6.08
CA PHE A 83 3.13 -5.51 -6.61
C PHE A 83 2.75 -4.50 -7.70
N GLY A 84 2.13 -4.94 -8.79
CA GLY A 84 1.49 -4.03 -9.76
C GLY A 84 1.81 -4.32 -11.23
N VAL A 85 1.75 -3.27 -12.05
CA VAL A 85 1.87 -3.35 -13.52
C VAL A 85 3.35 -3.36 -13.93
N TRP A 86 4.06 -4.45 -13.63
CA TRP A 86 5.50 -4.62 -13.91
C TRP A 86 5.79 -5.66 -15.00
N GLY A 87 4.79 -5.99 -15.82
CA GLY A 87 4.82 -7.16 -16.71
C GLY A 87 5.99 -7.22 -17.70
N HIS A 88 6.54 -6.08 -18.12
CA HIS A 88 7.72 -6.06 -19.00
C HIS A 88 8.98 -6.53 -18.28
N LEU A 89 9.19 -6.09 -17.03
CA LEU A 89 10.37 -6.41 -16.22
C LEU A 89 10.26 -7.79 -15.57
N LYS A 90 9.04 -8.28 -15.33
CA LYS A 90 8.82 -9.66 -14.86
C LYS A 90 9.44 -10.71 -15.78
N ARG A 91 9.48 -10.44 -17.09
CA ARG A 91 10.06 -11.34 -18.10
C ARG A 91 11.58 -11.46 -18.04
N MET A 92 12.26 -10.57 -17.31
CA MET A 92 13.71 -10.65 -17.11
C MET A 92 14.11 -11.71 -16.08
N LEU A 93 13.18 -12.08 -15.19
CA LEU A 93 13.40 -13.12 -14.18
C LEU A 93 13.28 -14.51 -14.80
N SER A 94 13.99 -15.48 -14.23
CA SER A 94 13.82 -16.89 -14.59
C SER A 94 12.38 -17.36 -14.33
N GLU A 95 11.91 -18.39 -15.06
CA GLU A 95 10.54 -18.91 -14.86
C GLU A 95 10.30 -19.40 -13.42
N GLU A 96 11.33 -19.97 -12.79
CA GLU A 96 11.28 -20.43 -11.40
C GLU A 96 11.07 -19.26 -10.42
N GLU A 97 11.82 -18.16 -10.58
CA GLU A 97 11.68 -16.98 -9.73
C GLU A 97 10.33 -16.27 -9.95
N GLN A 98 9.86 -16.21 -11.20
CA GLN A 98 8.53 -15.68 -11.51
C GLN A 98 7.44 -16.50 -10.79
N HIS A 99 7.59 -17.82 -10.73
CA HIS A 99 6.64 -18.69 -10.05
C HIS A 99 6.68 -18.47 -8.54
N LYS A 100 7.88 -18.47 -7.92
CA LYS A 100 8.06 -18.20 -6.48
C LYS A 100 7.43 -16.86 -6.08
N MET A 101 7.76 -15.79 -6.81
CA MET A 101 7.22 -14.46 -6.55
C MET A 101 5.68 -14.42 -6.68
N THR A 102 5.12 -15.11 -7.68
CA THR A 102 3.67 -15.16 -7.86
C THR A 102 2.99 -15.92 -6.72
N GLN A 103 3.59 -17.00 -6.22
CA GLN A 103 3.07 -17.72 -5.06
C GLN A 103 3.10 -16.86 -3.80
N GLU A 104 4.20 -16.17 -3.53
CA GLU A 104 4.33 -15.21 -2.42
C GLU A 104 3.24 -14.13 -2.49
N HIS A 105 3.04 -13.52 -3.67
CA HIS A 105 2.01 -12.51 -3.88
C HIS A 105 0.59 -13.02 -3.61
N VAL A 106 0.30 -14.28 -3.93
CA VAL A 106 -1.01 -14.90 -3.65
C VAL A 106 -1.19 -15.08 -2.14
N PHE A 107 -0.17 -15.57 -1.43
CA PHE A 107 -0.23 -15.73 0.02
C PHE A 107 -0.35 -14.39 0.75
N ASP A 108 0.37 -13.36 0.29
CA ASP A 108 0.25 -12.00 0.80
C ASP A 108 -1.18 -11.48 0.62
N LEU A 109 -1.75 -11.64 -0.58
CA LEU A 109 -3.10 -11.15 -0.89
C LEU A 109 -4.19 -11.87 -0.06
N VAL A 110 -4.07 -13.19 0.11
CA VAL A 110 -4.99 -13.98 0.94
C VAL A 110 -4.88 -13.57 2.42
N SER A 111 -3.69 -13.13 2.85
CA SER A 111 -3.44 -12.72 4.24
C SER A 111 -4.00 -11.34 4.58
N VAL A 112 -4.21 -10.45 3.59
CA VAL A 112 -4.75 -9.09 3.79
C VAL A 112 -6.04 -9.06 4.62
N PRO A 113 -7.13 -9.80 4.30
CA PRO A 113 -8.36 -9.75 5.09
C PRO A 113 -8.16 -10.23 6.53
N PHE A 114 -7.30 -11.22 6.77
CA PHE A 114 -6.99 -11.69 8.12
C PHE A 114 -6.18 -10.67 8.90
N ALA A 115 -5.21 -10.01 8.25
CA ALA A 115 -4.41 -8.94 8.85
C ALA A 115 -5.29 -7.74 9.21
N LEU A 116 -6.21 -7.34 8.32
CA LEU A 116 -7.17 -6.27 8.59
C LEU A 116 -8.11 -6.64 9.74
N LEU A 117 -8.67 -7.84 9.73
CA LEU A 117 -9.52 -8.33 10.82
C LEU A 117 -8.77 -8.32 12.15
N TRP A 118 -7.55 -8.86 12.17
CA TRP A 118 -6.69 -8.90 13.35
C TRP A 118 -6.39 -7.50 13.87
N GLN A 119 -5.96 -6.58 12.99
CA GLN A 119 -5.65 -5.19 13.33
C GLN A 119 -6.88 -4.44 13.86
N THR A 120 -8.04 -4.56 13.21
CA THR A 120 -9.28 -3.94 13.69
C THR A 120 -9.67 -4.48 15.07
N CYS A 121 -9.59 -5.79 15.29
CA CYS A 121 -9.89 -6.38 16.59
C CYS A 121 -8.89 -5.95 17.66
N MET A 122 -7.62 -5.78 17.32
CA MET A 122 -6.58 -5.29 18.22
C MET A 122 -6.90 -3.91 18.81
N PHE A 123 -7.49 -3.02 18.01
CA PHE A 123 -7.95 -1.71 18.50
C PHE A 123 -9.31 -1.78 19.20
N LEU A 124 -10.23 -2.61 18.70
CA LEU A 124 -11.60 -2.68 19.22
C LEU A 124 -11.69 -3.39 20.58
N ALA A 125 -10.90 -4.44 20.80
CA ALA A 125 -10.90 -5.21 22.05
C ALA A 125 -10.65 -4.35 23.32
N PRO A 126 -9.59 -3.51 23.41
CA PRO A 126 -9.37 -2.69 24.60
C PRO A 126 -10.47 -1.65 24.82
N MET A 127 -11.06 -1.10 23.74
CA MET A 127 -12.18 -0.17 23.85
C MET A 127 -13.43 -0.85 24.43
N LEU A 128 -13.77 -2.05 23.95
CA LEU A 128 -14.93 -2.83 24.44
C LEU A 128 -14.75 -3.30 25.89
N PHE A 129 -13.51 -3.65 26.26
CA PHE A 129 -13.15 -3.97 27.63
C PHE A 129 -13.37 -2.75 28.56
N LEU A 130 -12.91 -1.56 28.15
CA LEU A 130 -13.02 -0.34 28.93
C LEU A 130 -14.49 0.09 29.19
N ILE A 131 -15.35 -0.04 28.18
CA ILE A 131 -16.79 0.26 28.31
C ILE A 131 -17.58 -0.89 28.98
N HIS A 132 -16.90 -1.93 29.47
CA HIS A 132 -17.49 -3.10 30.14
C HIS A 132 -18.50 -3.88 29.27
N ASN A 133 -18.37 -3.84 27.94
CA ASN A 133 -19.18 -4.65 27.03
C ASN A 133 -18.55 -6.04 26.87
N TRP A 134 -18.82 -6.93 27.82
CA TRP A 134 -18.23 -8.27 27.88
C TRP A 134 -18.62 -9.19 26.72
N ILE A 135 -19.86 -9.07 26.22
CA ILE A 135 -20.33 -9.87 25.08
C ILE A 135 -19.58 -9.46 23.82
N GLY A 136 -19.54 -8.15 23.53
CA GLY A 136 -18.79 -7.62 22.39
C GLY A 136 -17.31 -7.96 22.49
N PHE A 137 -16.71 -7.76 23.67
CA PHE A 137 -15.31 -8.11 23.93
C PHE A 137 -15.01 -9.58 23.63
N SER A 138 -15.86 -10.50 24.06
CA SER A 138 -15.66 -11.94 23.83
C SER A 138 -15.68 -12.30 22.34
N TRP A 139 -16.62 -11.72 21.57
CA TRP A 139 -16.66 -11.91 20.11
C TRP A 139 -15.44 -11.31 19.41
N THR A 140 -15.07 -10.08 19.77
CA THR A 140 -13.89 -9.42 19.20
C THR A 140 -12.61 -10.17 19.53
N LEU A 141 -12.49 -10.74 20.72
CA LEU A 141 -11.34 -11.56 21.12
C LEU A 141 -11.29 -12.89 20.33
N GLY A 142 -12.45 -13.52 20.09
CA GLY A 142 -12.53 -14.69 19.21
C GLY A 142 -12.07 -14.36 17.78
N LEU A 143 -12.57 -13.27 17.21
CA LEU A 143 -12.18 -12.80 15.88
C LEU A 143 -10.70 -12.38 15.81
N PHE A 144 -10.15 -11.82 16.89
CA PHE A 144 -8.74 -11.50 17.01
C PHE A 144 -7.87 -12.75 16.82
N PHE A 145 -8.19 -13.84 17.52
CA PHE A 145 -7.43 -15.08 17.37
C PHE A 145 -7.61 -15.73 16.00
N VAL A 146 -8.79 -15.61 15.38
CA VAL A 146 -9.01 -16.06 13.99
C VAL A 146 -8.15 -15.26 13.01
N GLY A 147 -8.14 -13.93 13.11
CA GLY A 147 -7.31 -13.07 12.28
C GLY A 147 -5.82 -13.36 12.48
N TRP A 148 -5.37 -13.48 13.74
CA TRP A 148 -4.00 -13.84 14.08
C TRP A 148 -3.59 -15.19 13.48
N ALA A 149 -4.43 -16.22 13.65
CA ALA A 149 -4.18 -17.54 13.10
C ALA A 149 -4.11 -17.48 11.56
N GLY A 150 -5.03 -16.76 10.91
CA GLY A 150 -5.02 -16.56 9.47
C GLY A 150 -3.70 -15.97 8.98
N VAL A 151 -3.24 -14.87 9.58
CA VAL A 151 -1.93 -14.27 9.25
C VAL A 151 -0.80 -15.26 9.51
N HIS A 152 -0.82 -15.97 10.64
CA HIS A 152 0.22 -16.93 10.97
C HIS A 152 0.31 -18.08 9.94
N PHE A 153 -0.82 -18.66 9.53
CA PHE A 153 -0.82 -19.80 8.60
C PHE A 153 -0.58 -19.40 7.15
N PHE A 154 -1.20 -18.32 6.67
CA PHE A 154 -1.11 -17.91 5.27
C PHE A 154 0.14 -17.10 4.98
N TRP A 155 0.62 -16.30 5.94
CA TRP A 155 1.78 -15.43 5.74
C TRP A 155 3.02 -15.98 6.46
N TYR A 156 3.01 -16.00 7.80
CA TYR A 156 4.22 -16.25 8.58
C TYR A 156 4.88 -17.61 8.30
N ARG A 157 4.09 -18.68 8.19
CA ARG A 157 4.60 -20.03 7.90
C ARG A 157 5.11 -20.21 6.46
N LYS A 158 4.80 -19.28 5.56
CA LYS A 158 5.19 -19.34 4.15
C LYS A 158 6.37 -18.44 3.84
N LEU A 159 6.83 -17.65 4.81
CA LEU A 159 8.05 -16.86 4.68
C LEU A 159 9.27 -17.80 4.63
N PRO A 160 10.26 -17.51 3.78
CA PRO A 160 11.53 -18.23 3.77
C PRO A 160 12.26 -17.99 5.10
N ALA A 161 13.01 -19.01 5.55
CA ALA A 161 13.74 -18.96 6.82
C ALA A 161 14.94 -18.00 6.78
N ASP A 162 15.54 -17.84 5.60
CA ASP A 162 16.64 -16.92 5.33
C ASP A 162 16.25 -15.94 4.22
N ASN A 163 16.80 -14.73 4.27
CA ASN A 163 16.65 -13.79 3.17
C ASN A 163 17.34 -14.36 1.94
N PHE A 164 16.67 -14.29 0.77
CA PHE A 164 17.19 -14.81 -0.51
C PHE A 164 18.52 -14.18 -1.00
N TYR A 165 19.16 -13.32 -0.20
CA TYR A 165 20.28 -12.47 -0.59
C TYR A 165 21.46 -12.48 0.41
N ASP A 166 21.51 -13.44 1.33
CA ASP A 166 22.65 -13.63 2.26
C ASP A 166 23.77 -14.53 1.69
N ASP A 167 24.02 -14.42 0.37
CA ASP A 167 25.22 -14.94 -0.31
C ASP A 167 25.99 -13.80 -1.01
#